data_AF-A0A355QKN2-F1
#
_entry.id   AF-A0A355QKN2-F1
#
_cell.length_a   1.000
_cell.length_b   1.000
_cell.length_c   1.000
_cell.angle_alpha   90.00
_cell.angle_beta   90.00
_cell.angle_gamma   90.00
#
_symmetry.space_group_name_H-M   'P 1'
#
loop_
_entity.id
_entity.type
_entity.pdbx_description
1 polymer ?
#
loop_
_entity_poly.entity_id
_entity_poly.type
_entity_poly.pdbx_seq_one_letter_code
_entity_poly.pdbx_strand_id
1 'polypeptide(L)'
;DSRGRVIEHNPMTGSTRMAGADGTSQTTTRLEDGSFRAVLVDGTEIVTAPNGSQVVTGPDGSSAETTVTGDGWVSRREDGTTVTSSTAGDGTTRVAYDYMAGAGGISSIARNPGDGTMQVVLGNSDTIDISVAEDGSITMAGPDFERTFEPGSGIAGRIQTALADDGSSTVSTASGTTSMVSADGSTMTVESSDGSTAIATKDSEGVTVDVDGVTYTYAFN
;
A
#
# COMPACT_ATOMS: atom_id res chain seq x y z
N ASP A 1 12.84 29.81 -27.92
CA ASP A 1 11.57 30.48 -27.55
C ASP A 1 11.88 31.65 -26.63
N SER A 2 10.87 32.34 -26.09
CA SER A 2 11.04 33.48 -25.18
C SER A 2 11.71 33.14 -23.84
N ARG A 3 11.99 31.86 -23.58
CA ARG A 3 12.74 31.37 -22.41
C ARG A 3 14.15 30.90 -22.77
N GLY A 4 14.62 31.19 -23.99
CA GLY A 4 15.97 30.85 -24.45
C GLY A 4 16.16 29.38 -24.85
N ARG A 5 15.07 28.60 -24.98
CA ARG A 5 15.15 27.22 -25.46
C ARG A 5 15.34 27.17 -26.99
N VAL A 6 16.29 26.39 -27.46
CA VAL A 6 16.55 26.12 -28.89
C VAL A 6 16.06 24.71 -29.22
N ILE A 7 15.34 24.58 -30.34
CA ILE A 7 14.93 23.28 -30.90
C ILE A 7 15.45 23.21 -32.32
N GLU A 8 16.28 22.22 -32.60
CA GLU A 8 16.88 21.97 -33.91
C GLU A 8 16.40 20.61 -34.41
N HIS A 9 15.86 20.56 -35.63
CA HIS A 9 15.46 19.33 -36.28
C HIS A 9 16.31 19.11 -37.53
N ASN A 10 16.95 17.95 -37.63
CA ASN A 10 17.67 17.50 -38.81
C ASN A 10 16.84 16.42 -39.53
N PRO A 11 16.17 16.76 -40.65
CA PRO A 11 15.33 15.80 -41.37
C PRO A 11 16.13 14.70 -42.06
N MET A 12 17.43 14.90 -42.32
CA MET A 12 18.29 13.88 -42.95
C MET A 12 18.68 12.76 -41.99
N THR A 13 18.76 13.05 -40.69
CA THR A 13 19.10 12.06 -39.65
C THR A 13 17.91 11.69 -38.78
N GLY A 14 16.74 12.32 -38.98
CA GLY A 14 15.58 12.15 -38.11
C GLY A 14 15.81 12.62 -36.67
N SER A 15 16.84 13.45 -36.43
CA SER A 15 17.24 13.88 -35.09
C SER A 15 16.58 15.20 -34.72
N THR A 16 16.13 15.31 -33.47
CA THR A 16 15.68 16.57 -32.87
C THR A 16 16.48 16.84 -31.60
N ARG A 17 17.20 17.95 -31.56
CA ARG A 17 17.93 18.43 -30.40
C ARG A 17 17.13 19.55 -29.73
N MET A 18 16.98 19.47 -28.42
CA MET A 18 16.44 20.54 -27.58
C MET A 18 17.52 21.01 -26.62
N ALA A 19 17.75 22.31 -26.51
CA ALA A 19 18.69 22.91 -25.56
C ALA A 19 18.00 24.01 -24.75
N GLY A 20 18.07 23.92 -23.42
CA GLY A 20 17.60 24.94 -22.49
C GLY A 20 18.61 26.08 -22.34
N ALA A 21 18.14 27.23 -21.82
CA ALA A 21 18.98 28.39 -21.56
C ALA A 21 19.99 28.18 -20.41
N ASP A 22 19.76 27.15 -19.58
CA ASP A 22 20.61 26.68 -18.50
C ASP A 22 21.73 25.73 -18.96
N GLY A 23 21.83 25.47 -20.26
CA GLY A 23 22.81 24.56 -20.85
C GLY A 23 22.38 23.09 -20.84
N THR A 24 21.20 22.76 -20.30
CA THR A 24 20.65 21.41 -20.42
C THR A 24 20.35 21.11 -21.89
N SER A 25 20.60 19.89 -22.36
CA SER A 25 20.19 19.51 -23.70
C SER A 25 19.79 18.04 -23.76
N GLN A 26 18.83 17.76 -24.64
CA GLN A 26 18.34 16.43 -24.95
C GLN A 26 18.43 16.24 -26.46
N THR A 27 19.00 15.13 -26.90
CA THR A 27 18.98 14.76 -28.32
C THR A 27 18.09 13.55 -28.50
N THR A 28 17.16 13.65 -29.44
CA THR A 28 16.24 12.57 -29.79
C THR A 28 16.46 12.19 -31.24
N THR A 29 16.27 10.93 -31.61
CA THR A 29 16.44 10.46 -32.99
C THR A 29 15.47 9.32 -33.26
N ARG A 30 14.78 9.40 -34.39
CA ARG A 30 13.98 8.28 -34.89
C ARG A 30 14.87 7.34 -35.68
N LEU A 31 14.91 6.07 -35.27
CA LEU A 31 15.73 5.02 -35.89
C LEU A 31 15.00 4.40 -37.08
N GLU A 32 15.75 3.69 -37.94
CA GLU A 32 15.22 3.08 -39.17
C GLU A 32 14.16 1.99 -38.90
N ASP A 33 14.29 1.28 -37.78
CA ASP A 33 13.35 0.27 -37.30
C ASP A 33 12.05 0.89 -36.69
N GLY A 34 11.95 2.22 -36.68
CA GLY A 34 10.84 2.96 -36.12
C GLY A 34 10.97 3.26 -34.62
N SER A 35 12.02 2.76 -33.97
CA SER A 35 12.31 3.06 -32.57
C SER A 35 12.66 4.53 -32.34
N PHE A 36 12.45 4.99 -31.11
CA PHE A 36 12.79 6.34 -30.67
C PHE A 36 13.97 6.28 -29.69
N ARG A 37 15.07 6.97 -30.00
CA ARG A 37 16.25 7.08 -29.16
C ARG A 37 16.32 8.46 -28.53
N ALA A 38 16.56 8.54 -27.23
CA ALA A 38 16.84 9.78 -26.49
C ALA A 38 18.16 9.66 -25.74
N VAL A 39 19.01 10.68 -25.83
CA VAL A 39 20.24 10.80 -25.04
C VAL A 39 20.09 12.01 -24.13
N LEU A 40 20.18 11.76 -22.83
CA LEU A 40 20.11 12.76 -21.76
C LEU A 40 21.46 13.45 -21.55
N VAL A 41 21.45 14.55 -20.80
CA VAL A 41 22.65 15.37 -20.55
C VAL A 41 23.75 14.62 -19.79
N ASP A 42 23.37 13.66 -18.94
CA ASP A 42 24.29 12.84 -18.16
C ASP A 42 24.90 11.67 -18.97
N GLY A 43 24.50 11.52 -20.24
CA GLY A 43 24.94 10.43 -21.10
C GLY A 43 24.02 9.20 -21.07
N THR A 44 22.96 9.20 -20.27
CA THR A 44 21.96 8.13 -20.27
C THR A 44 21.26 8.06 -21.62
N GLU A 45 21.20 6.87 -22.20
CA GLU A 45 20.51 6.57 -23.43
C GLU A 45 19.23 5.78 -23.16
N ILE A 46 18.13 6.18 -23.78
CA ILE A 46 16.83 5.52 -23.71
C ILE A 46 16.39 5.20 -25.14
N VAL A 47 16.19 3.91 -25.45
CA VAL A 47 15.65 3.46 -26.73
C VAL A 47 14.27 2.85 -26.48
N THR A 48 13.24 3.39 -27.13
CA THR A 48 11.85 2.88 -27.08
C THR A 48 11.48 2.29 -28.43
N ALA A 49 11.20 0.99 -28.46
CA ALA A 49 10.73 0.28 -29.64
C ALA A 49 9.28 0.67 -30.00
N PRO A 50 8.82 0.44 -31.24
CA PRO A 50 7.44 0.76 -31.65
C PRO A 50 6.35 0.08 -30.82
N ASN A 51 6.62 -1.08 -30.23
CA ASN A 51 5.68 -1.78 -29.35
C ASN A 51 5.70 -1.25 -27.89
N GLY A 52 6.50 -0.23 -27.60
CA GLY A 52 6.66 0.34 -26.27
C GLY A 52 7.73 -0.33 -25.39
N SER A 53 8.41 -1.38 -25.87
CA SER A 53 9.57 -1.95 -25.16
C SER A 53 10.68 -0.91 -25.05
N GLN A 54 11.45 -0.94 -23.96
CA GLN A 54 12.45 0.06 -23.66
C GLN A 54 13.77 -0.57 -23.21
N VAL A 55 14.87 0.04 -23.64
CA VAL A 55 16.21 -0.20 -23.09
C VAL A 55 16.74 1.14 -22.58
N VAL A 56 17.18 1.15 -21.33
CA VAL A 56 17.86 2.29 -20.69
C VAL A 56 19.30 1.88 -20.45
N THR A 57 20.26 2.67 -20.93
CA THR A 57 21.69 2.46 -20.73
C THR A 57 22.28 3.68 -20.03
N GLY A 58 22.86 3.49 -18.85
CA GLY A 58 23.54 4.53 -18.09
C GLY A 58 24.88 4.93 -18.72
N PRO A 59 25.45 6.08 -18.33
CA PRO A 59 26.76 6.53 -18.82
C PRO A 59 27.93 5.61 -18.41
N ASP A 60 27.73 4.78 -17.39
CA ASP A 60 28.67 3.75 -16.95
C ASP A 60 28.53 2.43 -17.73
N GLY A 61 27.58 2.36 -18.67
CA GLY A 61 27.27 1.17 -19.46
C GLY A 61 26.29 0.22 -18.80
N SER A 62 25.84 0.49 -17.57
CA SER A 62 24.80 -0.31 -16.91
C SER A 62 23.49 -0.24 -17.71
N SER A 63 22.70 -1.31 -17.70
CA SER A 63 21.46 -1.34 -18.47
C SER A 63 20.26 -1.95 -17.76
N ALA A 64 19.09 -1.47 -18.13
CA ALA A 64 17.81 -2.02 -17.73
C ALA A 64 16.90 -2.14 -18.96
N GLU A 65 16.24 -3.28 -19.09
CA GLU A 65 15.34 -3.58 -20.20
C GLU A 65 13.92 -3.75 -19.68
N THR A 66 12.94 -3.26 -20.45
CA THR A 66 11.53 -3.55 -20.27
C THR A 66 10.95 -4.01 -21.61
N THR A 67 10.52 -5.25 -21.69
CA THR A 67 9.88 -5.83 -22.87
C THR A 67 8.37 -5.80 -22.69
N VAL A 68 7.65 -5.19 -23.62
CA VAL A 68 6.18 -5.24 -23.66
C VAL A 68 5.72 -6.56 -24.28
N THR A 69 4.79 -7.24 -23.61
CA THR A 69 4.15 -8.48 -24.06
C THR A 69 2.68 -8.22 -24.44
N GLY A 70 2.00 -9.23 -24.97
CA GLY A 70 0.58 -9.08 -25.34
C GLY A 70 -0.35 -8.86 -24.14
N ASP A 71 0.07 -9.28 -22.95
CA ASP A 71 -0.67 -9.32 -21.71
C ASP A 71 -0.04 -8.47 -20.59
N GLY A 72 1.08 -7.79 -20.85
CA GLY A 72 1.77 -6.97 -19.86
C GLY A 72 3.19 -6.63 -20.25
N TRP A 73 4.15 -6.84 -19.35
CA TRP A 73 5.54 -6.51 -19.57
C TRP A 73 6.48 -7.29 -18.66
N VAL A 74 7.74 -7.43 -19.09
CA VAL A 74 8.83 -8.02 -18.33
C VAL A 74 9.96 -7.00 -18.24
N SER A 75 10.37 -6.63 -17.04
CA SER A 75 11.59 -5.83 -16.82
C SER A 75 12.72 -6.70 -16.31
N ARG A 76 13.91 -6.51 -16.86
CA ARG A 76 15.14 -7.18 -16.45
C ARG A 76 16.17 -6.14 -16.05
N ARG A 77 16.78 -6.36 -14.89
CA ARG A 77 17.93 -5.60 -14.42
C ARG A 77 19.22 -6.35 -14.71
N GLU A 78 20.32 -5.63 -14.74
CA GLU A 78 21.67 -6.18 -14.94
C GLU A 78 22.07 -7.19 -13.85
N ASP A 79 21.56 -7.01 -12.63
CA ASP A 79 21.75 -7.96 -11.53
C ASP A 79 21.01 -9.29 -11.74
N GLY A 80 20.28 -9.48 -12.85
CA GLY A 80 19.53 -10.69 -13.14
C GLY A 80 18.12 -10.71 -12.54
N THR A 81 17.76 -9.74 -11.69
CA THR A 81 16.40 -9.60 -11.18
C THR A 81 15.42 -9.34 -12.32
N THR A 82 14.31 -10.06 -12.32
CA THR A 82 13.21 -9.82 -13.27
C THR A 82 11.91 -9.48 -12.55
N VAL A 83 11.13 -8.59 -13.17
CA VAL A 83 9.77 -8.24 -12.74
C VAL A 83 8.84 -8.49 -13.91
N THR A 84 7.87 -9.38 -13.74
CA THR A 84 6.88 -9.70 -14.76
C THR A 84 5.52 -9.20 -14.31
N SER A 85 4.90 -8.31 -15.07
CA SER A 85 3.52 -7.87 -14.88
C SER A 85 2.66 -8.48 -15.99
N SER A 86 1.50 -9.01 -15.63
CA SER A 86 0.55 -9.60 -16.58
C SER A 86 -0.89 -9.32 -16.17
N THR A 87 -1.78 -9.28 -17.15
CA THR A 87 -3.23 -9.18 -16.98
C THR A 87 -3.89 -10.30 -17.78
N ALA A 88 -4.61 -11.18 -17.10
CA ALA A 88 -5.35 -12.26 -17.73
C ALA A 88 -6.69 -11.76 -18.31
N GLY A 89 -7.33 -12.59 -19.14
CA GLY A 89 -8.56 -12.22 -19.84
C GLY A 89 -9.78 -12.00 -18.93
N ASP A 90 -9.74 -12.50 -17.70
CA ASP A 90 -10.75 -12.29 -16.65
C ASP A 90 -10.50 -10.99 -15.84
N GLY A 91 -9.46 -10.23 -16.18
CA GLY A 91 -9.07 -9.01 -15.47
C GLY A 91 -8.16 -9.25 -14.26
N THR A 92 -7.80 -10.51 -13.98
CA THR A 92 -6.81 -10.85 -12.95
C THR A 92 -5.47 -10.23 -13.31
N THR A 93 -4.87 -9.49 -12.38
CA THR A 93 -3.53 -8.92 -12.56
C THR A 93 -2.52 -9.65 -11.69
N ARG A 94 -1.32 -9.89 -12.21
CA ARG A 94 -0.23 -10.52 -11.48
C ARG A 94 1.07 -9.78 -11.70
N VAL A 95 1.78 -9.50 -10.62
CA VAL A 95 3.17 -9.05 -10.63
C VAL A 95 4.02 -10.13 -9.96
N ALA A 96 5.02 -10.64 -10.65
CA ALA A 96 5.96 -11.64 -10.16
C ALA A 96 7.39 -11.09 -10.15
N TYR A 97 8.13 -11.43 -9.10
CA TYR A 97 9.51 -11.04 -8.89
C TYR A 97 10.38 -12.29 -8.87
N ASP A 98 11.39 -12.31 -9.74
CA ASP A 98 12.46 -13.29 -9.70
C ASP A 98 13.72 -12.55 -9.26
N TYR A 99 14.00 -12.61 -7.96
CA TYR A 99 15.16 -11.96 -7.39
C TYR A 99 16.42 -12.80 -7.58
N MET A 100 17.56 -12.12 -7.48
CA MET A 100 18.83 -12.76 -7.16
C MET A 100 18.70 -13.72 -5.96
N ALA A 101 19.37 -14.86 -6.06
CA ALA A 101 19.34 -15.89 -5.02
C ALA A 101 19.69 -15.31 -3.64
N GLY A 102 18.81 -15.52 -2.65
CA GLY A 102 19.01 -15.09 -1.27
C GLY A 102 18.50 -13.68 -0.93
N ALA A 103 17.94 -12.92 -1.87
CA ALA A 103 17.41 -11.58 -1.59
C ALA A 103 16.21 -11.56 -0.61
N GLY A 104 15.48 -12.68 -0.48
CA GLY A 104 14.22 -12.73 0.27
C GLY A 104 13.15 -11.81 -0.34
N GLY A 105 11.98 -11.71 0.27
CA GLY A 105 10.94 -10.76 -0.15
C GLY A 105 9.65 -11.40 -0.67
N ILE A 106 8.97 -10.72 -1.59
CA ILE A 106 7.71 -11.17 -2.21
C ILE A 106 8.02 -11.80 -3.56
N SER A 107 7.59 -13.04 -3.79
CA SER A 107 7.71 -13.71 -5.10
C SER A 107 6.62 -13.29 -6.07
N SER A 108 5.38 -13.07 -5.59
CA SER A 108 4.32 -12.56 -6.47
C SER A 108 3.16 -11.95 -5.72
N ILE A 109 2.42 -11.08 -6.40
CA ILE A 109 1.13 -10.56 -5.99
C ILE A 109 0.16 -10.82 -7.14
N ALA A 110 -0.96 -11.48 -6.86
CA ALA A 110 -2.09 -11.63 -7.77
C ALA A 110 -3.31 -10.90 -7.20
N ARG A 111 -4.05 -10.18 -8.04
CA ARG A 111 -5.33 -9.56 -7.69
C ARG A 111 -6.39 -10.13 -8.61
N ASN A 112 -7.46 -10.65 -8.03
CA ASN A 112 -8.62 -11.18 -8.73
C ASN A 112 -9.80 -10.22 -8.45
N PRO A 113 -10.05 -9.23 -9.32
CA PRO A 113 -11.13 -8.26 -9.08
C PRO A 113 -12.52 -8.90 -9.17
N GLY A 114 -12.65 -10.05 -9.84
CA GLY A 114 -13.94 -10.75 -10.02
C GLY A 114 -14.53 -11.31 -8.73
N ASP A 115 -13.70 -11.67 -7.75
CA ASP A 115 -14.13 -12.21 -6.46
C ASP A 115 -13.61 -11.40 -5.26
N GLY A 116 -13.00 -10.24 -5.50
CA GLY A 116 -12.49 -9.36 -4.45
C GLY A 116 -11.27 -9.91 -3.71
N THR A 117 -10.53 -10.86 -4.29
CA THR A 117 -9.38 -11.49 -3.64
C THR A 117 -8.04 -10.94 -4.14
N MET A 118 -7.02 -11.06 -3.28
CA MET A 118 -5.62 -10.89 -3.63
C MET A 118 -4.80 -11.99 -2.96
N GLN A 119 -3.76 -12.45 -3.62
CA GLN A 119 -2.83 -13.44 -3.08
C GLN A 119 -1.41 -12.89 -3.14
N VAL A 120 -0.71 -12.93 -2.02
CA VAL A 120 0.72 -12.59 -1.93
C VAL A 120 1.50 -13.86 -1.66
N VAL A 121 2.46 -14.17 -2.51
CA VAL A 121 3.40 -15.29 -2.31
C VAL A 121 4.74 -14.70 -1.89
N LEU A 122 5.26 -15.16 -0.76
CA LEU A 122 6.55 -14.76 -0.21
C LEU A 122 7.69 -15.59 -0.80
N GLY A 123 8.93 -15.13 -0.66
CA GLY A 123 10.13 -15.77 -1.17
C GLY A 123 10.41 -17.15 -0.56
N ASN A 124 9.80 -17.46 0.59
CA ASN A 124 9.81 -18.79 1.21
C ASN A 124 8.64 -19.68 0.74
N SER A 125 7.88 -19.25 -0.26
CA SER A 125 6.66 -19.89 -0.78
C SER A 125 5.43 -19.83 0.12
N ASP A 126 5.52 -19.17 1.28
CA ASP A 126 4.33 -18.92 2.09
C ASP A 126 3.36 -18.01 1.33
N THR A 127 2.07 -18.24 1.54
CA THR A 127 1.01 -17.51 0.88
C THR A 127 0.21 -16.72 1.90
N ILE A 128 -0.13 -15.48 1.55
CA ILE A 128 -1.07 -14.64 2.27
C ILE A 128 -2.25 -14.38 1.32
N ASP A 129 -3.40 -14.95 1.67
CA ASP A 129 -4.66 -14.71 0.96
C ASP A 129 -5.39 -13.54 1.63
N ILE A 130 -5.88 -12.63 0.79
CA ILE A 130 -6.61 -11.44 1.21
C ILE A 130 -7.95 -11.48 0.47
N SER A 131 -9.05 -11.33 1.19
CA SER A 131 -10.39 -11.23 0.60
C SER A 131 -11.11 -10.00 1.12
N VAL A 132 -11.91 -9.37 0.26
CA VAL A 132 -12.81 -8.27 0.60
C VAL A 132 -14.23 -8.73 0.36
N ALA A 133 -15.04 -8.81 1.42
CA ALA A 133 -16.44 -9.18 1.29
C ALA A 133 -17.31 -7.97 0.92
N GLU A 134 -18.57 -8.23 0.57
CA GLU A 134 -19.52 -7.20 0.13
C GLU A 134 -19.84 -6.16 1.22
N ASP A 135 -19.77 -6.55 2.49
CA ASP A 135 -19.95 -5.66 3.63
C ASP A 135 -18.72 -4.77 3.91
N GLY A 136 -17.66 -4.92 3.12
CA GLY A 136 -16.40 -4.19 3.27
C GLY A 136 -15.45 -4.81 4.29
N SER A 137 -15.79 -5.95 4.88
CA SER A 137 -14.85 -6.71 5.73
C SER A 137 -13.67 -7.20 4.91
N ILE A 138 -12.48 -7.15 5.52
CA ILE A 138 -11.23 -7.59 4.89
C ILE A 138 -10.65 -8.73 5.73
N THR A 139 -10.53 -9.91 5.13
CA THR A 139 -9.84 -11.03 5.77
C THR A 139 -8.44 -11.19 5.18
N MET A 140 -7.45 -11.43 6.04
CA MET A 140 -6.06 -11.70 5.69
C MET A 140 -5.65 -13.00 6.38
N ALA A 141 -5.42 -14.05 5.59
CA ALA A 141 -5.04 -15.37 6.05
C ALA A 141 -3.64 -15.72 5.56
N GLY A 142 -2.72 -15.94 6.49
CA GLY A 142 -1.41 -16.54 6.24
C GLY A 142 -1.33 -17.96 6.81
N PRO A 143 -0.17 -18.62 6.75
CA PRO A 143 -0.01 -20.01 7.20
C PRO A 143 -0.32 -20.21 8.70
N ASP A 144 0.06 -19.24 9.53
CA ASP A 144 -0.05 -19.33 10.99
C ASP A 144 -0.97 -18.26 11.60
N PHE A 145 -1.69 -17.51 10.78
CA PHE A 145 -2.55 -16.43 11.27
C PHE A 145 -3.73 -16.17 10.35
N GLU A 146 -4.82 -15.71 10.95
CA GLU A 146 -5.95 -15.13 10.23
C GLU A 146 -6.35 -13.83 10.95
N ARG A 147 -6.63 -12.79 10.18
CA ARG A 147 -7.07 -11.49 10.69
C ARG A 147 -8.21 -10.95 9.86
N THR A 148 -9.31 -10.62 10.50
CA THR A 148 -10.46 -9.98 9.87
C THR A 148 -10.63 -8.56 10.39
N PHE A 149 -10.75 -7.63 9.46
CA PHE A 149 -11.04 -6.22 9.70
C PHE A 149 -12.49 -5.97 9.32
N GLU A 150 -13.32 -5.68 10.30
CA GLU A 150 -14.71 -5.31 10.10
C GLU A 150 -14.84 -3.77 10.07
N PRO A 151 -15.50 -3.17 9.07
CA PRO A 151 -15.62 -1.73 8.98
C PRO A 151 -16.41 -1.10 10.13
N GLY A 152 -17.32 -1.86 10.76
CA GLY A 152 -18.16 -1.40 11.88
C GLY A 152 -17.63 -1.73 13.27
N SER A 153 -16.87 -2.81 13.43
CA SER A 153 -16.37 -3.26 14.74
C SER A 153 -14.84 -3.29 14.83
N GLY A 154 -14.11 -2.97 13.77
CA GLY A 154 -12.66 -3.00 13.76
C GLY A 154 -12.12 -4.43 13.69
N ILE A 155 -10.99 -4.70 14.33
CA ILE A 155 -10.30 -5.99 14.21
C ILE A 155 -10.90 -7.00 15.19
N ALA A 156 -11.42 -8.13 14.68
CA ALA A 156 -11.89 -9.23 15.52
C ALA A 156 -10.76 -9.71 16.46
N GLY A 157 -11.09 -9.93 17.75
CA GLY A 157 -10.11 -10.38 18.74
C GLY A 157 -9.23 -9.28 19.37
N ARG A 158 -9.48 -8.00 19.09
CA ARG A 158 -8.76 -6.87 19.74
C ARG A 158 -9.68 -6.00 20.60
N ILE A 159 -9.05 -5.11 21.35
CA ILE A 159 -9.72 -3.99 22.02
C ILE A 159 -10.30 -3.07 20.94
N GLN A 160 -11.61 -2.85 20.99
CA GLN A 160 -12.36 -1.92 20.13
C GLN A 160 -12.59 -0.63 20.91
N THR A 161 -12.47 0.51 20.24
CA THR A 161 -12.86 1.82 20.80
C THR A 161 -13.91 2.45 19.89
N ALA A 162 -15.05 2.82 20.47
CA ALA A 162 -16.14 3.51 19.79
C ALA A 162 -16.37 4.88 20.44
N LEU A 163 -16.67 5.89 19.62
CA LEU A 163 -17.14 7.21 20.06
C LEU A 163 -18.61 7.32 19.64
N ALA A 164 -19.50 7.54 20.61
CA ALA A 164 -20.92 7.76 20.33
C ALA A 164 -21.19 9.22 19.95
N ASP A 165 -22.35 9.48 19.32
CA ASP A 165 -22.76 10.82 18.89
C ASP A 165 -22.91 11.82 20.04
N ASP A 166 -23.17 11.32 21.26
CA ASP A 166 -23.24 12.14 22.48
C ASP A 166 -21.85 12.52 23.04
N GLY A 167 -20.77 12.02 22.44
CA GLY A 167 -19.39 12.25 22.85
C GLY A 167 -18.84 11.24 23.88
N SER A 168 -19.65 10.26 24.32
CA SER A 168 -19.18 9.18 25.19
C SER A 168 -18.29 8.20 24.42
N SER A 169 -17.33 7.60 25.12
CA SER A 169 -16.41 6.61 24.52
C SER A 169 -16.57 5.25 25.17
N THR A 170 -16.60 4.19 24.36
CA THR A 170 -16.67 2.81 24.85
C THR A 170 -15.44 2.04 24.38
N VAL A 171 -14.87 1.24 25.28
CA VAL A 171 -13.78 0.31 25.05
C VAL A 171 -14.29 -1.09 25.30
N SER A 172 -14.28 -1.95 24.29
CA SER A 172 -14.73 -3.34 24.40
C SER A 172 -13.59 -4.30 24.11
N THR A 173 -13.46 -5.35 24.91
CA THR A 173 -12.46 -6.39 24.74
C THR A 173 -13.07 -7.64 24.09
N ALA A 174 -12.23 -8.47 23.47
CA ALA A 174 -12.67 -9.74 22.90
C ALA A 174 -13.22 -10.72 23.93
N SER A 175 -12.82 -10.61 25.21
CA SER A 175 -13.35 -11.43 26.30
C SER A 175 -14.75 -11.01 26.74
N GLY A 176 -15.30 -9.91 26.22
CA GLY A 176 -16.64 -9.41 26.57
C GLY A 176 -16.66 -8.33 27.65
N THR A 177 -15.50 -7.95 28.21
CA THR A 177 -15.43 -6.79 29.12
C THR A 177 -15.61 -5.50 28.33
N THR A 178 -16.48 -4.61 28.82
CA THR A 178 -16.69 -3.27 28.28
C THR A 178 -16.32 -2.20 29.32
N SER A 179 -15.92 -1.03 28.85
CA SER A 179 -15.66 0.13 29.68
C SER A 179 -16.15 1.39 28.96
N MET A 180 -17.03 2.17 29.58
CA MET A 180 -17.58 3.39 29.02
C MET A 180 -17.10 4.59 29.83
N VAL A 181 -16.73 5.68 29.15
CA VAL A 181 -16.48 6.99 29.76
C VAL A 181 -17.49 7.97 29.18
N SER A 182 -18.21 8.68 30.05
CA SER A 182 -19.20 9.68 29.66
C SER A 182 -18.54 10.86 28.93
N ALA A 183 -19.32 11.57 28.11
CA ALA A 183 -18.83 12.69 27.30
C ALA A 183 -18.21 13.83 28.12
N ASP A 184 -18.71 14.05 29.34
CA ASP A 184 -18.20 15.03 30.30
C ASP A 184 -17.04 14.50 31.16
N GLY A 185 -16.69 13.22 31.01
CA GLY A 185 -15.66 12.53 31.79
C GLY A 185 -16.00 12.36 33.28
N SER A 186 -17.25 12.61 33.68
CA SER A 186 -17.68 12.51 35.08
C SER A 186 -17.95 11.06 35.50
N THR A 187 -18.33 10.20 34.56
CA THR A 187 -18.73 8.82 34.84
C THR A 187 -17.88 7.84 34.04
N MET A 188 -17.41 6.79 34.71
CA MET A 188 -16.80 5.63 34.09
C MET A 188 -17.54 4.37 34.53
N THR A 189 -17.98 3.55 33.58
CA THR A 189 -18.62 2.26 33.85
C THR A 189 -17.74 1.16 33.30
N VAL A 190 -17.56 0.08 34.06
CA VAL A 190 -16.91 -1.16 33.62
C VAL A 190 -17.90 -2.29 33.81
N GLU A 191 -18.13 -3.07 32.76
CA GLU A 191 -18.89 -4.32 32.84
C GLU A 191 -17.96 -5.45 32.45
N SER A 192 -17.72 -6.38 33.37
CA SER A 192 -16.90 -7.56 33.14
C SER A 192 -17.68 -8.62 32.39
N SER A 193 -16.97 -9.54 31.74
CA SER A 193 -17.60 -10.62 30.98
C SER A 193 -18.44 -11.58 31.82
N ASP A 194 -18.25 -11.60 33.14
CA ASP A 194 -19.02 -12.37 34.10
C ASP A 194 -20.29 -11.63 34.60
N GLY A 195 -20.54 -10.42 34.09
CA GLY A 195 -21.65 -9.56 34.49
C GLY A 195 -21.38 -8.68 35.70
N SER A 196 -20.18 -8.73 36.29
CA SER A 196 -19.82 -7.83 37.40
C SER A 196 -19.69 -6.40 36.89
N THR A 197 -20.16 -5.43 37.67
CA THR A 197 -20.21 -4.02 37.28
C THR A 197 -19.45 -3.12 38.26
N ALA A 198 -18.74 -2.14 37.73
CA ALA A 198 -18.16 -1.05 38.50
C ALA A 198 -18.54 0.29 37.88
N ILE A 199 -19.10 1.21 38.66
CA ILE A 199 -19.49 2.54 38.22
C ILE A 199 -18.77 3.56 39.09
N ALA A 200 -17.86 4.33 38.49
CA ALA A 200 -17.21 5.46 39.13
C ALA A 200 -17.87 6.76 38.67
N THR A 201 -18.34 7.58 39.61
CA THR A 201 -18.94 8.89 39.35
C THR A 201 -18.16 9.95 40.12
N LYS A 202 -17.73 11.00 39.42
CA LYS A 202 -17.06 12.16 39.97
C LYS A 202 -18.03 13.33 40.08
N ASP A 203 -18.06 13.95 41.25
CA ASP A 203 -18.77 15.21 41.47
C ASP A 203 -17.81 16.29 42.01
N SER A 204 -18.34 17.35 42.62
CA SER A 204 -17.54 18.42 43.23
C SER A 204 -16.92 18.04 44.57
N GLU A 205 -17.45 17.03 45.25
CA GLU A 205 -17.06 16.62 46.60
C GLU A 205 -16.07 15.45 46.58
N GLY A 206 -16.07 14.64 45.52
CA GLY A 206 -15.18 13.48 45.42
C GLY A 206 -15.44 12.57 44.22
N VAL A 207 -15.03 11.32 44.40
CA VAL A 207 -15.35 10.19 43.51
C VAL A 207 -16.09 9.14 44.32
N THR A 208 -17.23 8.69 43.81
CA THR A 208 -17.95 7.52 44.32
C THR A 208 -17.74 6.36 43.36
N VAL A 209 -17.37 5.19 43.87
CA VAL A 209 -17.21 3.95 43.10
C VAL A 209 -18.18 2.92 43.66
N ASP A 210 -19.15 2.50 42.86
CA ASP A 210 -20.02 1.37 43.15
C ASP A 210 -19.50 0.12 42.46
N VAL A 211 -19.26 -0.97 43.21
CA VAL A 211 -18.84 -2.27 42.67
C VAL A 211 -19.85 -3.31 43.12
N ASP A 212 -20.62 -3.86 42.17
CA ASP A 212 -21.67 -4.85 42.42
C ASP A 212 -22.63 -4.45 43.57
N GLY A 213 -23.01 -3.17 43.64
CA GLY A 213 -23.89 -2.61 44.67
C GLY A 213 -23.20 -2.25 45.99
N VAL A 214 -21.88 -2.38 46.08
CA VAL A 214 -21.08 -1.92 47.22
C VAL A 214 -20.44 -0.58 46.88
N THR A 215 -20.83 0.47 47.61
CA THR A 215 -20.38 1.83 47.36
C THR A 215 -19.17 2.23 48.21
N TYR A 216 -18.16 2.82 47.55
CA TYR A 216 -16.95 3.39 48.14
C TYR A 216 -16.87 4.87 47.79
N THR A 217 -16.64 5.75 48.78
CA THR A 217 -16.57 7.21 48.56
C THR A 217 -15.19 7.75 48.91
N TYR A 218 -14.64 8.57 48.01
CA TYR A 218 -13.33 9.20 48.14
C TYR A 218 -13.48 10.71 47.98
N ALA A 219 -13.40 11.45 49.08
CA ALA A 219 -13.51 12.91 49.05
C ALA A 219 -12.25 13.57 48.48
N PHE A 220 -12.42 14.71 47.78
CA PHE A 220 -11.31 15.58 47.46
C PHE A 220 -10.88 16.36 48.71
N ASN A 221 -9.61 16.27 49.07
CA ASN A 221 -9.03 17.06 50.17
C ASN A 221 -8.87 18.53 49.77
#